data_AF-K9P646-F1
#
_entry.id   AF-K9P646-F1
#
_cell.length_a   1.000
_cell.length_b   1.000
_cell.length_c   1.000
_cell.angle_alpha   90.00
_cell.angle_beta   90.00
_cell.angle_gamma   90.00
#
_symmetry.space_group_name_H-M   'P 1'
#
loop_
_entity.id
_entity.type
_entity.pdbx_description
1 polymer ?
#
loop_
_entity_poly.entity_id
_entity_poly.type
_entity_poly.pdbx_seq_one_letter_code
_entity_poly.pdbx_strand_id
1 'polypeptide(L)' 'MLLRLRLLCGSLLGGTLLLTLLCLGAQNLEVRPQLRFGLARSAPLPAGFIVGVALVLGVISGGASAALLLPGNGPGDEG' A
#
# COMPACT_ATOMS: atom_id res chain seq x y z
N MET A 1 18.20 -13.33 -2.90
CA MET A 1 17.74 -12.20 -2.05
C MET A 1 17.45 -10.92 -2.83
N LEU A 2 18.28 -10.52 -3.80
CA LEU A 2 18.09 -9.30 -4.62
C LEU A 2 16.69 -9.16 -5.24
N LEU A 3 16.09 -10.26 -5.72
CA LEU A 3 14.74 -10.22 -6.31
C LEU A 3 13.64 -9.91 -5.28
N ARG A 4 13.73 -10.50 -4.09
CA ARG A 4 12.80 -10.20 -2.96
C ARG A 4 12.92 -8.74 -2.52
N LEU A 5 14.14 -8.22 -2.45
CA LEU A 5 14.39 -6.81 -2.13
C LEU A 5 13.83 -5.87 -3.20
N ARG A 6 14.03 -6.20 -4.49
CA ARG A 6 13.46 -5.43 -5.61
C ARG A 6 11.94 -5.43 -5.60
N LEU A 7 11.32 -6.57 -5.30
CA LEU A 7 9.86 -6.68 -5.13
C LEU A 7 9.38 -5.78 -3.99
N LEU A 8 10.01 -5.87 -2.82
CA LEU A 8 9.65 -5.05 -1.66
C LEU A 8 9.81 -3.55 -1.96
N CYS A 9 10.97 -3.15 -2.50
CA CYS A 9 11.21 -1.76 -2.90
C CYS A 9 10.22 -1.28 -3.96
N GLY A 10 9.90 -2.12 -4.95
CA GLY A 10 8.93 -1.81 -5.99
C GLY A 10 7.53 -1.60 -5.43
N SER A 11 7.09 -2.45 -4.49
CA SER A 11 5.80 -2.30 -3.82
C SER A 11 5.74 -1.07 -2.91
N LEU A 12 6.84 -0.71 -2.26
CA LEU A 12 6.95 0.52 -1.46
C LEU A 12 6.90 1.77 -2.34
N LEU A 13 7.73 1.84 -3.38
CA LEU A 13 7.77 2.96 -4.34
C LEU A 13 6.46 3.10 -5.11
N GLY A 14 5.90 1.99 -5.59
CA GLY A 14 4.62 1.97 -6.27
C GLY A 14 3.50 2.41 -5.34
N GLY A 15 3.48 1.90 -4.10
CA GLY A 15 2.52 2.29 -3.08
C GLY A 15 2.59 3.79 -2.74
N THR A 16 3.77 4.35 -2.52
CA THR A 16 3.92 5.79 -2.23
C THR A 16 3.51 6.66 -3.41
N LEU A 17 3.90 6.30 -4.65
CA LEU A 17 3.48 7.02 -5.86
C LEU A 17 1.95 6.97 -6.04
N LEU A 18 1.34 5.81 -5.79
CA LEU A 18 -0.11 5.66 -5.89
C LEU A 18 -0.80 6.50 -4.81
N LEU A 19 -0.27 6.54 -3.58
CA LEU A 19 -0.77 7.41 -2.52
C LEU A 19 -0.73 8.88 -2.91
N THR A 20 0.37 9.36 -3.50
CA THR A 20 0.49 10.79 -3.89
C THR A 20 -0.51 11.14 -4.97
N LEU A 21 -0.70 10.29 -5.98
CA LEU A 21 -1.69 10.50 -7.04
C LEU A 21 -3.12 10.53 -6.48
N LEU A 22 -3.46 9.60 -5.58
CA LEU A 22 -4.79 9.56 -4.96
C LEU A 22 -5.01 10.73 -4.01
N CYS A 23 -3.99 11.16 -3.26
CA CYS A 23 -4.04 12.40 -2.47
C CYS A 23 -4.28 13.62 -3.35
N LEU A 24 -3.62 13.72 -4.51
CA LEU A 24 -3.81 14.83 -5.45
C LEU A 24 -5.23 14.83 -6.03
N GLY A 25 -5.72 13.68 -6.47
CA GLY A 25 -7.09 13.52 -6.97
C GLY A 25 -8.15 13.76 -5.90
N ALA A 26 -7.90 13.33 -4.66
CA ALA A 26 -8.82 13.50 -3.55
C ALA A 26 -9.02 14.96 -3.14
N GLN A 27 -8.06 15.84 -3.41
CA GLN A 27 -8.23 17.28 -3.19
C GLN A 27 -9.35 17.88 -4.06
N ASN A 28 -9.65 17.26 -5.21
CA ASN A 28 -10.74 17.65 -6.09
C ASN A 28 -12.12 17.16 -5.62
N LEU A 29 -12.19 16.30 -4.60
CA LEU A 29 -13.45 15.76 -4.12
C LEU A 29 -14.06 16.68 -3.06
N GLU A 30 -15.33 17.02 -3.25
CA GLU A 30 -16.09 17.85 -2.30
C GLU A 30 -16.54 17.07 -1.06
N VAL A 31 -16.61 15.74 -1.18
CA VAL A 31 -17.08 14.83 -0.13
C VAL A 31 -15.99 14.62 0.91
N ARG A 32 -16.26 15.08 2.15
CA ARG A 32 -15.33 15.04 3.29
C ARG A 32 -15.89 14.25 4.48
N PRO A 33 -15.92 12.91 4.41
CA PRO A 33 -16.39 12.07 5.51
C PRO A 33 -15.51 12.20 6.75
N GLN A 34 -16.12 12.02 7.92
CA GLN A 34 -15.41 11.87 9.19
C GLN A 34 -15.41 10.39 9.58
N LEU A 35 -14.25 9.83 9.90
CA LEU A 35 -14.15 8.47 10.44
C LEU A 35 -14.40 8.48 11.94
N ARG A 36 -15.08 7.44 12.42
CA ARG A 36 -15.19 7.13 13.85
C ARG A 36 -14.17 6.06 14.21
N PHE A 37 -13.20 6.41 15.03
CA PHE A 37 -12.23 5.47 15.60
C PHE A 37 -12.62 5.17 17.05
N GLY A 38 -13.60 4.28 17.21
CA GLY A 38 -14.21 3.99 18.50
C GLY A 38 -14.94 5.20 19.07
N LEU A 39 -14.41 5.77 20.16
CA LEU A 39 -14.95 6.95 20.83
C LEU A 39 -14.49 8.27 20.19
N ALA A 40 -13.45 8.26 19.36
CA ALA A 40 -12.91 9.45 18.70
C ALA A 40 -13.50 9.64 17.30
N ARG A 41 -13.59 10.89 16.84
CA ARG A 41 -13.86 11.24 15.44
C ARG A 41 -12.61 11.86 14.83
N SER A 42 -12.32 11.50 13.59
CA SER A 42 -11.28 12.16 12.82
C SER A 42 -11.74 13.55 12.37
N ALA A 43 -10.77 14.38 11.99
CA ALA A 43 -11.05 15.54 11.15
C ALA A 43 -11.74 15.10 9.84
N PRO A 44 -12.55 15.96 9.19
CA PRO A 44 -13.15 15.66 7.90
C PRO A 44 -12.06 15.47 6.84
N LEU A 45 -11.87 14.23 6.40
CA LEU A 45 -10.84 13.86 5.42
C LEU A 45 -11.49 13.66 4.05
N PRO A 46 -10.83 14.00 2.94
CA PRO A 46 -11.34 13.71 1.60
C PRO A 46 -11.57 12.21 1.40
N ALA A 47 -12.69 11.83 0.78
CA ALA A 47 -13.01 10.41 0.56
C ALA A 47 -11.89 9.64 -0.18
N GLY A 48 -11.27 10.28 -1.17
CA GLY A 48 -10.17 9.69 -1.93
C GLY A 48 -8.89 9.46 -1.12
N PHE A 49 -8.65 10.22 -0.04
CA PHE A 49 -7.53 9.99 0.88
C PHE A 49 -7.71 8.66 1.62
N ILE A 50 -8.92 8.39 2.11
CA ILE A 50 -9.25 7.19 2.87
C ILE A 50 -9.11 5.95 1.98
N VAL A 51 -9.67 6.01 0.77
CA VAL A 51 -9.55 4.94 -0.23
C VAL A 51 -8.09 4.73 -0.62
N GLY A 52 -7.31 5.81 -0.79
CA GLY A 52 -5.91 5.73 -1.14
C GLY A 52 -5.04 5.07 -0.07
N VAL A 53 -5.25 5.42 1.20
CA VAL A 53 -4.54 4.75 2.31
C VAL A 53 -4.86 3.26 2.34
N ALA A 54 -6.14 2.88 2.21
CA ALA A 54 -6.53 1.47 2.19
C ALA A 54 -5.88 0.69 1.04
N LEU A 55 -5.86 1.27 -0.16
CA LEU A 55 -5.27 0.63 -1.34
C LEU A 55 -3.76 0.45 -1.21
N VAL A 56 -3.07 1.46 -0.69
CA VAL A 56 -1.61 1.44 -0.50
C VAL A 56 -1.19 0.42 0.55
N LEU A 57 -1.96 0.29 1.64
CA LEU A 57 -1.77 -0.80 2.61
C LEU A 57 -1.93 -2.18 1.95
N GLY A 58 -2.90 -2.33 1.04
CA GLY A 58 -3.07 -3.55 0.24
C GLY A 58 -1.87 -3.85 -0.65
N VAL A 59 -1.36 -2.86 -1.38
CA VAL A 59 -0.18 -3.00 -2.25
C VAL A 59 1.07 -3.39 -1.45
N ILE A 60 1.32 -2.73 -0.32
CA ILE A 60 2.48 -3.03 0.53
C ILE A 60 2.34 -4.44 1.13
N SER A 61 1.17 -4.78 1.66
CA SER A 61 0.91 -6.10 2.25
C SER A 61 1.04 -7.23 1.22
N GLY A 62 0.45 -7.06 0.03
CA GLY A 62 0.56 -8.02 -1.06
C GLY A 62 2.00 -8.16 -1.57
N GLY A 63 2.71 -7.04 -1.73
CA GLY A 63 4.12 -7.02 -2.11
C GLY A 63 5.04 -7.70 -1.11
N ALA A 64 4.84 -7.44 0.18
CA ALA A 64 5.56 -8.10 1.26
C ALA A 64 5.27 -9.61 1.27
N SER A 65 4.00 -10.00 1.14
CA SER A 65 3.60 -11.41 1.07
C SER A 65 4.22 -12.12 -0.14
N ALA A 66 4.20 -11.49 -1.32
CA ALA A 66 4.84 -12.01 -2.52
C ALA A 66 6.36 -12.15 -2.35
N ALA A 67 7.02 -11.17 -1.72
CA ALA A 67 8.46 -11.23 -1.46
C ALA A 67 8.84 -12.35 -0.48
N LEU A 68 7.99 -12.65 0.51
CA LEU A 68 8.20 -13.73 1.48
C LEU A 68 7.95 -15.12 0.87
N LEU A 69 6.88 -15.26 0.09
CA LEU A 69 6.49 -16.52 -0.54
C LEU A 69 7.33 -16.88 -1.77
N LEU A 70 8.12 -15.93 -2.29
CA LEU A 70 8.99 -16.17 -3.44
C LEU A 70 9.98 -17.29 -3.12
N PRO A 71 9.99 -18.42 -3.86
CA PRO A 71 10.91 -19.52 -3.62
C PRO A 71 12.36 -19.03 -3.63
N GLY A 72 13.17 -19.51 -2.68
CA GLY A 72 14.60 -19.33 -2.73
C GLY A 72 15.20 -20.55 -3.41
N ASN A 73 16.02 -20.37 -4.45
CA ASN A 73 16.99 -21.40 -4.84
C ASN A 73 17.94 -21.60 -3.65
N GLY A 74 17.58 -22.51 -2.76
CA GLY A 74 18.51 -23.12 -1.82
C GLY A 74 19.43 -24.06 -2.60
N PRO A 75 20.67 -24.30 -2.12
CA PRO A 75 21.61 -25.24 -2.73
C PRO A 75 21.12 -26.69 -2.51
N GLY A 76 20.12 -27.11 -3.29
CA GLY A 76 19.55 -28.46 -3.24
C GLY A 76 18.57 -28.78 -4.37
N ASP A 77 18.56 -27.98 -5.45
CA ASP A 77 17.74 -28.21 -6.64
C ASP A 77 18.68 -28.58 -7.80
N GLU A 78 19.28 -29.77 -7.71
CA GLU A 78 19.78 -30.52 -8.86
C GLU A 78 18.83 -31.72 -9.04
N GLY A 79 17.99 -31.62 -10.07
CA GLY A 79 17.06 -32.66 -10.53
C GLY A 79 16.66 -32.38 -11.97
#